data_AF-A9U7B1-F1
#
_entry.id   AF-A9U7B1-F1
#
_cell.length_a   1.000
_cell.length_b   1.000
_cell.length_c   1.000
_cell.angle_alpha   90.00
_cell.angle_beta   90.00
_cell.angle_gamma   90.00
#
_symmetry.space_group_name_H-M   'P 1'
#
loop_
_entity.id
_entity.type
_entity.pdbx_description
1 polymer ?
#
loop_
_entity_poly.entity_id
_entity_poly.type
_entity_poly.pdbx_seq_one_letter_code
_entity_poly.pdbx_strand_id
1 'polypeptide(L)'
;MARRIVASRVQLYAYGSAVWAPRKGLLLKLIQRHTNLPAKTIQAILKYLTFGEVGIRNPDVAIQPLVDLGNDHYCISPFLMMHLHAERNICVLLNQVSADRTLYAALVNEKESLLRSETISSLQPLGLDFKYGRINETDVDLAIIDHDGKVCLCIELKWFIEPAEIREVMVRSQELQKGVAQAKILTSLYFGKDIRLLTLLGIGDDYEFQAMVGSVNFIGRSNIQDPAVPITKLWHRGSAVAKASRLPTNPRKRL
;
A
#
# COMPACT_ATOMS: atom_id res chain seq x y z
N MET A 1 -10.30 -8.97 43.89
CA MET A 1 -9.25 -8.72 44.90
C MET A 1 -7.88 -8.98 44.27
N ALA A 2 -7.45 -8.10 43.36
CA ALA A 2 -6.18 -8.19 42.64
C ALA A 2 -5.03 -7.76 43.57
N ARG A 3 -4.69 -8.63 44.53
CA ARG A 3 -3.69 -8.32 45.55
C ARG A 3 -2.33 -8.89 45.15
N ARG A 4 -1.40 -7.95 44.98
CA ARG A 4 0.05 -8.09 45.19
C ARG A 4 0.78 -9.02 44.23
N ILE A 5 1.30 -8.44 43.14
CA ILE A 5 2.69 -8.71 42.72
C ILE A 5 3.35 -7.38 42.33
N VAL A 6 3.67 -6.57 43.33
CA VAL A 6 5.02 -5.99 43.40
C VAL A 6 5.60 -6.66 44.64
N ALA A 7 6.19 -7.84 44.44
CA ALA A 7 6.83 -8.59 45.50
C ALA A 7 8.28 -8.12 45.62
N SER A 8 8.60 -7.45 46.73
CA SER A 8 9.92 -6.90 47.04
C SER A 8 11.03 -7.96 47.28
N ARG A 9 10.77 -9.24 46.93
CA ARG A 9 11.70 -10.37 47.12
C ARG A 9 11.63 -11.45 46.04
N VAL A 10 10.94 -11.23 44.91
CA VAL A 10 10.93 -12.21 43.80
C VAL A 10 11.98 -11.83 42.78
N GLN A 11 13.05 -12.60 42.75
CA GLN A 11 14.04 -12.56 41.68
C GLN A 11 13.34 -13.13 40.43
N LEU A 12 12.99 -12.25 39.48
CA LEU A 12 12.24 -12.58 38.27
C LEU A 12 13.12 -13.36 37.29
N TYR A 13 12.89 -14.66 37.15
CA TYR A 13 13.71 -15.55 36.31
C TYR A 13 12.99 -16.15 35.09
N ALA A 14 11.83 -15.61 34.68
CA ALA A 14 11.08 -16.10 33.50
C ALA A 14 10.03 -15.08 32.98
N TYR A 15 8.97 -15.57 32.31
CA TYR A 15 7.90 -14.81 31.62
C TYR A 15 7.26 -13.65 32.41
N GLY A 16 7.27 -13.67 33.75
CA GLY A 16 6.78 -12.54 34.56
C GLY A 16 7.57 -11.24 34.40
N SER A 17 8.77 -11.30 33.81
CA SER A 17 9.59 -10.15 33.39
C SER A 17 9.37 -9.75 31.92
N ALA A 18 8.69 -10.58 31.14
CA ALA A 18 8.51 -10.39 29.70
C ALA A 18 7.28 -9.54 29.33
N VAL A 19 6.44 -9.20 30.32
CA VAL A 19 5.23 -8.39 30.15
C VAL A 19 5.18 -7.26 31.17
N TRP A 20 4.76 -6.09 30.72
CA TRP A 20 4.47 -4.94 31.55
C TRP A 20 2.95 -4.84 31.73
N ALA A 21 2.49 -4.78 32.98
CA ALA A 21 1.07 -4.72 33.30
C ALA A 21 0.68 -3.40 34.00
N PRO A 22 0.66 -2.25 33.30
CA PRO A 22 0.31 -0.98 33.90
C PRO A 22 -1.19 -0.85 34.14
N ARG A 23 -1.57 -0.10 35.19
CA ARG A 23 -2.93 0.42 35.33
C ARG A 23 -3.27 1.31 34.14
N LYS A 24 -4.50 1.23 33.62
CA LYS A 24 -4.94 2.02 32.46
C LYS A 24 -4.74 3.52 32.69
N GLY A 25 -5.12 4.03 33.86
CA GLY A 25 -4.95 5.44 34.23
C GLY A 25 -3.50 5.89 34.38
N LEU A 26 -2.58 4.99 34.78
CA LEU A 26 -1.15 5.29 34.85
C LEU A 26 -0.57 5.45 33.44
N LEU A 27 -0.87 4.49 32.55
CA LEU A 27 -0.41 4.53 31.16
C LEU A 27 -0.89 5.80 30.45
N LEU A 28 -2.16 6.17 30.63
CA LEU A 28 -2.74 7.39 30.08
C LEU A 28 -1.94 8.63 30.51
N LYS A 29 -1.66 8.76 31.81
CA LYS A 29 -0.89 9.90 32.36
C LYS A 29 0.56 9.92 31.85
N LEU A 30 1.19 8.76 31.71
CA LEU A 30 2.55 8.65 31.16
C LEU A 30 2.58 9.14 29.71
N ILE A 31 1.68 8.64 28.85
CA ILE A 31 1.61 9.06 27.45
C ILE A 31 1.31 10.57 27.37
N GLN A 32 0.36 11.06 28.16
CA GLN A 32 0.00 12.48 28.18
C GLN A 32 1.19 13.36 28.55
N ARG A 33 1.97 12.96 29.57
CA ARG A 33 3.18 13.67 29.99
C ARG A 33 4.25 13.75 28.90
N HIS A 34 4.41 12.69 28.08
CA HIS A 34 5.46 12.61 27.08
C HIS A 34 5.07 13.16 25.70
N THR A 35 3.76 13.22 25.40
CA THR A 35 3.28 13.61 24.06
C THR A 35 2.52 14.95 24.06
N ASN A 36 2.10 15.46 25.23
CA ASN A 36 1.20 16.60 25.37
C ASN A 36 -0.15 16.45 24.64
N LEU A 37 -0.54 15.22 24.25
CA LEU A 37 -1.81 14.98 23.59
C LEU A 37 -2.99 15.03 24.59
N PRO A 38 -4.18 15.50 24.16
CA PRO A 38 -5.37 15.47 24.99
C PRO A 38 -5.72 14.04 25.43
N ALA A 39 -6.17 13.88 26.68
CA ALA A 39 -6.53 12.57 27.23
C ALA A 39 -7.56 11.82 26.37
N LYS A 40 -8.53 12.52 25.79
CA LYS A 40 -9.53 11.94 24.88
C LYS A 40 -8.89 11.33 23.63
N THR A 41 -7.90 12.01 23.05
CA THR A 41 -7.16 11.52 21.88
C THR A 41 -6.35 10.27 22.23
N ILE A 42 -5.64 10.29 23.37
CA ILE A 42 -4.86 9.14 23.82
C ILE A 42 -5.78 7.93 24.08
N GLN A 43 -6.93 8.15 24.74
CA GLN A 43 -7.90 7.08 24.98
C GLN A 43 -8.42 6.47 23.66
N ALA A 44 -8.69 7.29 22.65
CA ALA A 44 -9.08 6.81 21.33
C ALA A 44 -7.97 5.95 20.71
N ILE A 45 -6.70 6.39 20.76
CA ILE A 45 -5.56 5.61 20.26
C ILE A 45 -5.42 4.28 21.01
N LEU A 46 -5.48 4.31 22.35
CA LEU A 46 -5.40 3.10 23.17
C LEU A 46 -6.55 2.13 22.84
N LYS A 47 -7.75 2.64 22.54
CA LYS A 47 -8.87 1.82 22.07
C LYS A 47 -8.52 1.07 20.78
N TYR A 48 -7.95 1.76 19.78
CA TYR A 48 -7.52 1.11 18.54
C TYR A 48 -6.40 0.08 18.74
N LEU A 49 -5.49 0.33 19.67
CA LEU A 49 -4.38 -0.58 19.98
C LEU A 49 -4.79 -1.73 20.91
N THR A 50 -6.00 -1.71 21.47
CA THR A 50 -6.50 -2.75 22.35
C THR A 50 -7.06 -3.92 21.55
N PHE A 51 -6.52 -5.11 21.82
CA PHE A 51 -6.82 -6.36 21.13
C PHE A 51 -8.33 -6.65 21.12
N GLY A 52 -8.93 -6.65 19.92
CA GLY A 52 -10.35 -6.93 19.69
C GLY A 52 -11.31 -5.77 19.97
N GLU A 53 -10.84 -4.65 20.53
CA GLU A 53 -11.71 -3.59 21.09
C GLU A 53 -12.50 -2.81 20.03
N VAL A 54 -11.98 -2.69 18.81
CA VAL A 54 -12.63 -1.97 17.69
C VAL A 54 -13.43 -2.90 16.77
N GLY A 55 -13.75 -4.12 17.22
CA GLY A 55 -14.68 -5.02 16.52
C GLY A 55 -14.12 -5.65 15.24
N ILE A 56 -12.81 -5.82 15.15
CA ILE A 56 -12.17 -6.55 14.03
C ILE A 56 -12.41 -8.06 14.17
N ARG A 57 -12.71 -8.73 13.05
CA ARG A 57 -13.11 -10.15 13.03
C ARG A 57 -12.01 -11.09 13.54
N ASN A 58 -10.75 -10.81 13.20
CA ASN A 58 -9.59 -11.63 13.56
C ASN A 58 -8.49 -10.69 14.10
N PRO A 59 -8.54 -10.31 15.38
CA PRO A 59 -7.52 -9.44 15.95
C PRO A 59 -6.15 -10.10 16.01
N ASP A 60 -5.12 -9.30 15.77
CA ASP A 60 -3.71 -9.71 15.81
C ASP A 60 -2.97 -8.86 16.85
N VAL A 61 -2.23 -9.50 17.74
CA VAL A 61 -1.42 -8.84 18.78
C VAL A 61 -0.27 -8.03 18.20
N ALA A 62 0.21 -8.37 17.00
CA ALA A 62 1.20 -7.58 16.28
C ALA A 62 0.64 -6.24 15.79
N ILE A 63 -0.69 -6.11 15.66
CA ILE A 63 -1.37 -4.90 15.21
C ILE A 63 -2.02 -4.16 16.39
N GLN A 64 -2.61 -4.91 17.31
CA GLN A 64 -3.26 -4.43 18.53
C GLN A 64 -2.54 -5.00 19.77
N PRO A 65 -1.42 -4.39 20.18
CA PRO A 65 -0.51 -4.97 21.16
C PRO A 65 -0.97 -4.88 22.62
N LEU A 66 -2.04 -4.13 22.90
CA LEU A 66 -2.55 -3.96 24.26
C LEU A 66 -3.63 -5.00 24.54
N VAL A 67 -3.42 -5.83 25.56
CA VAL A 67 -4.45 -6.78 25.99
C VAL A 67 -5.11 -6.24 27.25
N ASP A 68 -6.44 -6.08 27.23
CA ASP A 68 -7.18 -5.71 28.45
C ASP A 68 -7.31 -6.93 29.37
N LEU A 69 -6.87 -6.78 30.62
CA LEU A 69 -6.94 -7.86 31.63
C LEU A 69 -8.28 -7.88 32.38
N GLY A 70 -9.20 -6.95 32.09
CA GLY A 70 -10.52 -6.88 32.73
C GLY A 70 -10.49 -6.39 34.19
N ASN A 71 -9.32 -6.03 34.71
CA ASN A 71 -9.09 -5.61 36.10
C ASN A 71 -8.45 -4.21 36.21
N ASP A 72 -8.78 -3.31 35.27
CA ASP A 72 -8.20 -1.96 35.13
C ASP A 72 -6.68 -1.95 34.82
N HIS A 73 -6.16 -3.05 34.26
CA HIS A 73 -4.79 -3.12 33.77
C HIS A 73 -4.77 -3.52 32.30
N TYR A 74 -3.77 -3.02 31.59
CA TYR A 74 -3.35 -3.62 30.33
C TYR A 74 -2.28 -4.66 30.59
N CYS A 75 -2.11 -5.58 29.65
CA CYS A 75 -0.91 -6.38 29.48
C CYS A 75 -0.25 -5.98 28.16
N ILE A 76 1.03 -5.61 28.25
CA ILE A 76 1.83 -5.12 27.14
C ILE A 76 3.10 -5.96 27.10
N SER A 77 3.45 -6.52 25.95
CA SER A 77 4.77 -7.13 25.76
C SER A 77 5.75 -6.05 25.29
N PRO A 78 6.77 -5.66 26.09
CA PRO A 78 7.80 -4.74 25.62
C PRO A 78 8.53 -5.27 24.38
N PHE A 79 8.72 -6.59 24.29
CA PHE A 79 9.30 -7.24 23.13
C PHE A 79 8.48 -6.99 21.85
N LEU A 80 7.16 -7.19 21.89
CA LEU A 80 6.31 -6.87 20.74
C LEU A 80 6.38 -5.39 20.42
N MET A 81 6.23 -4.51 21.42
CA MET A 81 6.26 -3.05 21.25
C MET A 81 7.52 -2.54 20.55
N MET A 82 8.70 -3.11 20.88
CA MET A 82 9.97 -2.73 20.25
C MET A 82 10.08 -3.14 18.78
N HIS A 83 9.28 -4.11 18.32
CA HIS A 83 9.31 -4.66 16.96
C HIS A 83 8.06 -4.33 16.15
N LEU A 84 7.24 -3.37 16.60
CA LEU A 84 6.04 -2.95 15.86
C LEU A 84 6.40 -2.10 14.64
N HIS A 85 5.77 -2.40 13.51
CA HIS A 85 5.74 -1.50 12.35
C HIS A 85 4.53 -0.56 12.46
N ALA A 86 4.67 0.53 13.23
CA ALA A 86 3.57 1.43 13.56
C ALA A 86 2.79 1.96 12.34
N GLU A 87 3.49 2.44 11.32
CA GLU A 87 2.88 2.96 10.07
C GLU A 87 2.11 1.87 9.32
N ARG A 88 2.71 0.68 9.20
CA ARG A 88 2.06 -0.46 8.56
C ARG A 88 0.79 -0.87 9.33
N ASN A 89 0.92 -0.98 10.64
CA ASN A 89 -0.14 -1.46 11.52
C ASN A 89 -1.35 -0.51 11.54
N ILE A 90 -1.12 0.81 11.56
CA ILE A 90 -2.24 1.76 11.47
C ILE A 90 -2.96 1.64 10.14
N CYS A 91 -2.23 1.47 9.03
CA CYS A 91 -2.86 1.30 7.72
C CYS A 91 -3.68 0.00 7.65
N VAL A 92 -3.20 -1.10 8.25
CA VAL A 92 -3.96 -2.35 8.34
C VAL A 92 -5.19 -2.21 9.22
N LEU A 93 -5.09 -1.53 10.37
CA LEU A 93 -6.25 -1.25 11.23
C LEU A 93 -7.34 -0.49 10.50
N LEU A 94 -6.98 0.59 9.79
CA LEU A 94 -7.94 1.38 9.02
C LEU A 94 -8.67 0.55 7.94
N ASN A 95 -7.99 -0.44 7.36
CA ASN A 95 -8.60 -1.35 6.38
C ASN A 95 -9.51 -2.40 7.04
N GLN A 96 -9.17 -2.86 8.24
CA GLN A 96 -9.91 -3.92 8.96
C GLN A 96 -11.14 -3.39 9.72
N VAL A 97 -11.08 -2.16 10.24
CA VAL A 97 -12.21 -1.53 10.93
C VAL A 97 -13.21 -1.01 9.90
N SER A 98 -14.41 -1.59 9.88
CA SER A 98 -15.43 -1.31 8.86
C SER A 98 -15.78 0.18 8.75
N ALA A 99 -15.80 0.91 9.88
CA ALA A 99 -16.12 2.33 9.91
C ALA A 99 -15.04 3.21 9.26
N ASP A 100 -13.79 2.74 9.19
CA ASP A 100 -12.64 3.52 8.72
C ASP A 100 -12.19 3.14 7.32
N ARG A 101 -12.87 2.18 6.67
CA ARG A 101 -12.54 1.75 5.30
C ARG A 101 -12.53 2.89 4.29
N THR A 102 -13.41 3.88 4.47
CA THR A 102 -13.44 5.08 3.63
C THR A 102 -12.17 5.92 3.80
N LEU A 103 -11.64 6.03 5.02
CA LEU A 103 -10.37 6.70 5.29
C LEU A 103 -9.20 5.94 4.66
N TYR A 104 -9.20 4.61 4.78
CA TYR A 104 -8.21 3.77 4.11
C TYR A 104 -8.25 3.94 2.58
N ALA A 105 -9.44 3.95 1.97
CA ALA A 105 -9.59 4.17 0.53
C ALA A 105 -9.07 5.55 0.10
N ALA A 106 -9.36 6.60 0.87
CA ALA A 106 -8.82 7.94 0.61
C ALA A 106 -7.28 7.96 0.68
N LEU A 107 -6.68 7.30 1.67
CA LEU A 107 -5.23 7.16 1.79
C LEU A 107 -4.62 6.42 0.59
N VAL A 108 -5.23 5.31 0.15
CA VAL A 108 -4.76 4.56 -1.03
C VAL A 108 -4.78 5.46 -2.28
N ASN A 109 -5.87 6.17 -2.51
CA ASN A 109 -5.99 7.09 -3.65
C ASN A 109 -4.93 8.21 -3.61
N GLU A 110 -4.67 8.77 -2.42
CA GLU A 110 -3.61 9.77 -2.23
C GLU A 110 -2.24 9.18 -2.57
N LYS A 111 -1.93 7.99 -2.07
CA LYS A 111 -0.66 7.30 -2.33
C LYS A 111 -0.48 6.94 -3.81
N GLU A 112 -1.53 6.52 -4.49
CA GLU A 112 -1.48 6.25 -5.94
C GLU A 112 -1.29 7.52 -6.76
N SER A 113 -1.91 8.64 -6.36
CA SER A 113 -1.70 9.95 -6.99
C SER A 113 -0.27 10.48 -6.79
N LEU A 114 0.30 10.29 -5.59
CA LEU A 114 1.70 10.60 -5.30
C LEU A 114 2.64 9.73 -6.14
N LEU A 115 2.40 8.43 -6.18
CA LEU A 115 3.18 7.48 -6.99
C LEU A 115 3.21 7.87 -8.47
N ARG A 116 2.05 8.28 -9.01
CA ARG A 116 1.97 8.81 -10.38
C ARG A 116 2.84 10.05 -10.55
N SER A 117 2.71 11.03 -9.65
CA SER A 117 3.46 12.28 -9.71
C SER A 117 4.98 12.05 -9.64
N GLU A 118 5.42 11.16 -8.75
CA GLU A 118 6.83 10.76 -8.63
C GLU A 118 7.33 10.06 -9.90
N THR A 119 6.52 9.17 -10.47
CA THR A 119 6.86 8.45 -11.70
C THR A 119 7.03 9.43 -12.87
N ILE A 120 6.07 10.33 -13.06
CA ILE A 120 6.13 11.40 -14.08
C ILE A 120 7.38 12.24 -13.88
N SER A 121 7.62 12.74 -12.67
CA SER A 121 8.79 13.58 -12.38
C SER A 121 10.11 12.87 -12.68
N SER A 122 10.22 11.58 -12.36
CA SER A 122 11.42 10.79 -12.61
C SER A 122 11.71 10.54 -14.11
N LEU A 123 10.68 10.52 -14.95
CA LEU A 123 10.77 10.22 -16.38
C LEU A 123 10.64 11.46 -17.26
N GLN A 124 10.20 12.60 -16.73
CA GLN A 124 10.08 13.87 -17.45
C GLN A 124 11.33 14.27 -18.24
N PRO A 125 12.58 14.07 -17.75
CA PRO A 125 13.78 14.43 -18.51
C PRO A 125 13.99 13.63 -19.81
N LEU A 126 13.21 12.57 -20.04
CA LEU A 126 13.31 11.70 -21.21
C LEU A 126 12.50 12.21 -22.41
N GLY A 127 11.77 13.32 -22.29
CA GLY A 127 10.97 13.89 -23.38
C GLY A 127 9.69 13.10 -23.71
N LEU A 128 9.22 12.26 -22.79
CA LEU A 128 7.98 11.48 -22.93
C LEU A 128 6.75 12.33 -22.58
N ASP A 129 5.60 12.01 -23.19
CA ASP A 129 4.31 12.58 -22.79
C ASP A 129 3.62 11.65 -21.78
N PHE A 130 2.81 12.25 -20.89
CA PHE A 130 2.13 11.54 -19.82
C PHE A 130 0.65 11.92 -19.81
N LYS A 131 -0.23 10.91 -19.86
CA LYS A 131 -1.69 11.10 -19.81
C LYS A 131 -2.29 10.27 -18.67
N TYR A 132 -3.36 10.77 -18.09
CA TYR A 132 -4.16 10.05 -17.11
C TYR A 132 -5.55 10.66 -17.07
N GLY A 133 -6.55 9.88 -16.69
CA GLY A 133 -7.94 10.34 -16.66
C GLY A 133 -8.94 9.22 -16.84
N ARG A 134 -10.22 9.59 -16.90
CA ARG A 134 -11.33 8.64 -16.93
C ARG A 134 -11.89 8.46 -18.33
N ILE A 135 -12.22 7.22 -18.69
CA ILE A 135 -12.91 6.85 -19.93
C ILE A 135 -14.10 5.96 -19.58
N ASN A 136 -15.30 6.53 -19.60
CA ASN A 136 -16.55 5.86 -19.21
C ASN A 136 -16.44 5.22 -17.80
N GLU A 137 -16.47 3.89 -17.73
CA GLU A 137 -16.42 3.09 -16.52
C GLU A 137 -15.00 2.60 -16.16
N THR A 138 -13.97 2.95 -16.95
CA THR A 138 -12.57 2.64 -16.63
C THR A 138 -11.74 3.90 -16.49
N ASP A 139 -10.68 3.81 -15.71
CA ASP A 139 -9.69 4.88 -15.55
C ASP A 139 -8.38 4.47 -16.25
N VAL A 140 -7.63 5.47 -16.69
CA VAL A 140 -6.22 5.37 -17.09
C VAL A 140 -5.42 6.02 -15.98
N ASP A 141 -4.81 5.21 -15.12
CA ASP A 141 -4.05 5.72 -13.99
C ASP A 141 -2.82 6.50 -14.45
N LEU A 142 -2.06 5.93 -15.39
CA LEU A 142 -0.93 6.58 -16.04
C LEU A 142 -0.69 5.96 -17.42
N ALA A 143 -0.55 6.77 -18.45
CA ALA A 143 -0.02 6.41 -19.74
C ALA A 143 1.31 7.15 -19.97
N ILE A 144 2.30 6.42 -20.47
CA ILE A 144 3.61 6.96 -20.86
C ILE A 144 3.71 6.80 -22.38
N ILE A 145 3.98 7.90 -23.07
CA ILE A 145 3.91 7.98 -24.52
C ILE A 145 5.24 8.47 -25.08
N ASP A 146 5.77 7.71 -26.02
CA ASP A 146 6.89 8.09 -26.86
C ASP A 146 6.35 8.35 -28.28
N HIS A 147 6.28 9.63 -28.66
CA HIS A 147 5.78 10.03 -29.98
C HIS A 147 6.79 9.73 -31.10
N ASP A 148 8.09 9.73 -30.81
CA ASP A 148 9.13 9.45 -31.80
C ASP A 148 9.14 7.96 -32.15
N GLY A 149 9.07 7.11 -31.12
CA GLY A 149 8.97 5.66 -31.26
C GLY A 149 7.58 5.16 -31.63
N LYS A 150 6.55 6.02 -31.52
CA LYS A 150 5.12 5.66 -31.59
C LYS A 150 4.76 4.51 -30.65
N VAL A 151 5.13 4.64 -29.38
CA VAL A 151 4.86 3.63 -28.34
C VAL A 151 4.00 4.26 -27.24
N CYS A 152 2.99 3.53 -26.78
CA CYS A 152 2.16 3.89 -25.64
C CYS A 152 2.13 2.74 -24.62
N LEU A 153 2.51 3.05 -23.38
CA LEU A 153 2.41 2.14 -22.25
C LEU A 153 1.38 2.67 -21.25
N CYS A 154 0.24 1.99 -21.14
CA CYS A 154 -0.71 2.22 -20.06
C CYS A 154 -0.33 1.39 -18.83
N ILE A 155 -0.37 2.00 -17.66
CA ILE A 155 -0.01 1.42 -16.39
C ILE A 155 -1.19 1.58 -15.45
N GLU A 156 -1.77 0.46 -15.03
CA GLU A 156 -2.66 0.39 -13.88
C GLU A 156 -1.79 0.45 -12.61
N LEU A 157 -1.91 1.52 -11.83
CA LEU A 157 -1.10 1.73 -10.63
C LEU A 157 -1.75 1.01 -9.45
N LYS A 158 -0.93 0.32 -8.66
CA LYS A 158 -1.39 -0.32 -7.43
C LYS A 158 -0.46 -0.06 -6.26
N TRP A 159 -0.96 0.69 -5.29
CA TRP A 159 -0.30 0.85 -4.00
C TRP A 159 -0.89 -0.09 -2.95
N PHE A 160 -0.03 -0.89 -2.32
CA PHE A 160 -0.42 -1.78 -1.24
C PHE A 160 0.45 -1.55 -0.02
N ILE A 161 -0.14 -1.76 1.16
CA ILE A 161 0.63 -2.17 2.33
C ILE A 161 1.23 -3.55 2.01
N GLU A 162 2.53 -3.72 2.18
CA GLU A 162 3.17 -5.02 1.94
C GLU A 162 2.52 -6.10 2.82
N PRO A 163 2.05 -7.21 2.22
CA PRO A 163 1.36 -8.24 2.96
C PRO A 163 2.34 -8.94 3.91
N ALA A 164 1.96 -9.06 5.18
CA ALA A 164 2.77 -9.70 6.23
C ALA A 164 2.26 -11.10 6.60
N GLU A 165 1.04 -11.45 6.20
CA GLU A 165 0.48 -12.79 6.41
C GLU A 165 -0.13 -13.36 5.12
N ILE A 166 -0.26 -14.70 5.08
CA ILE A 166 -0.77 -15.44 3.92
C ILE A 166 -2.15 -14.94 3.48
N ARG A 167 -3.03 -14.57 4.43
CA ARG A 167 -4.37 -14.05 4.11
C ARG A 167 -4.30 -12.73 3.35
N GLU A 168 -3.45 -11.81 3.79
CA GLU A 168 -3.23 -10.55 3.07
C GLU A 168 -2.63 -10.82 1.68
N VAL A 169 -1.67 -11.74 1.55
CA VAL A 169 -1.11 -12.15 0.25
C VAL A 169 -2.23 -12.59 -0.71
N MET A 170 -3.20 -13.37 -0.22
CA MET A 170 -4.33 -13.83 -1.02
C MET A 170 -5.24 -12.67 -1.46
N VAL A 171 -5.60 -11.78 -0.54
CA VAL A 171 -6.47 -10.63 -0.82
C VAL A 171 -5.80 -9.66 -1.82
N ARG A 172 -4.52 -9.31 -1.60
CA ARG A 172 -3.79 -8.41 -2.50
C ARG A 172 -3.57 -9.03 -3.88
N SER A 173 -3.39 -10.35 -3.95
CA SER A 173 -3.30 -11.04 -5.25
C SER A 173 -4.62 -10.96 -6.03
N GLN A 174 -5.77 -11.02 -5.36
CA GLN A 174 -7.07 -10.82 -6.01
C GLN A 174 -7.27 -9.37 -6.47
N GLU A 175 -6.80 -8.38 -5.71
CA GLU A 175 -6.83 -6.97 -6.13
C GLU A 175 -5.95 -6.73 -7.38
N LEU A 176 -4.77 -7.33 -7.43
CA LEU A 176 -3.92 -7.31 -8.63
C LEU A 176 -4.59 -7.99 -9.83
N GLN A 177 -5.29 -9.10 -9.61
CA GLN A 177 -6.05 -9.76 -10.68
C GLN A 177 -7.16 -8.86 -11.26
N LYS A 178 -7.79 -8.03 -10.43
CA LYS A 178 -8.73 -7.00 -10.91
C LYS A 178 -8.01 -5.94 -11.75
N GLY A 179 -6.83 -5.49 -11.32
CA GLY A 179 -5.99 -4.57 -12.09
C GLY A 179 -5.61 -5.14 -13.47
N VAL A 180 -5.28 -6.43 -13.55
CA VAL A 180 -5.05 -7.12 -14.83
C VAL A 180 -6.28 -7.05 -15.73
N ALA A 181 -7.47 -7.29 -15.17
CA ALA A 181 -8.71 -7.18 -15.94
C ALA A 181 -8.96 -5.76 -16.47
N GLN A 182 -8.68 -4.72 -15.67
CA GLN A 182 -8.77 -3.32 -16.09
C GLN A 182 -7.80 -2.98 -17.22
N ALA A 183 -6.53 -3.40 -17.10
CA ALA A 183 -5.54 -3.22 -18.15
C ALA A 183 -5.91 -3.97 -19.46
N LYS A 184 -6.55 -5.14 -19.38
CA LYS A 184 -7.10 -5.83 -20.56
C LYS A 184 -8.25 -5.08 -21.22
N ILE A 185 -9.08 -4.38 -20.44
CA ILE A 185 -10.12 -3.50 -20.98
C ILE A 185 -9.48 -2.38 -21.79
N LEU A 186 -8.45 -1.70 -21.26
CA LEU A 186 -7.72 -0.66 -21.99
C LEU A 186 -7.11 -1.20 -23.30
N THR A 187 -6.52 -2.39 -23.25
CA THR A 187 -5.98 -3.08 -24.43
C THR A 187 -7.08 -3.34 -25.47
N SER A 188 -8.24 -3.82 -25.03
CA SER A 188 -9.38 -4.09 -25.93
C SER A 188 -9.95 -2.80 -26.54
N LEU A 189 -10.03 -1.72 -25.76
CA LEU A 189 -10.46 -0.40 -26.24
C LEU A 189 -9.49 0.15 -27.29
N TYR A 190 -8.18 -0.01 -27.08
CA TYR A 190 -7.17 0.44 -28.04
C TYR A 190 -7.30 -0.28 -29.38
N PHE A 191 -7.30 -1.62 -29.37
CA PHE A 191 -7.42 -2.41 -30.60
C PHE A 191 -8.82 -2.32 -31.24
N GLY A 192 -9.85 -2.02 -30.44
CA GLY A 192 -11.18 -1.66 -30.92
C GLY A 192 -11.28 -0.23 -31.49
N LYS A 193 -10.18 0.53 -31.46
CA LYS A 193 -10.08 1.92 -31.95
C LYS A 193 -11.09 2.86 -31.27
N ASP A 194 -11.28 2.69 -29.96
CA ASP A 194 -12.16 3.57 -29.19
C ASP A 194 -11.63 5.02 -29.25
N ILE A 195 -12.42 5.89 -29.89
CA ILE A 195 -12.05 7.28 -30.16
C ILE A 195 -11.79 8.04 -28.85
N ARG A 196 -12.48 7.72 -27.75
CA ARG A 196 -12.31 8.42 -26.47
C ARG A 196 -10.98 8.08 -25.84
N LEU A 197 -10.56 6.82 -25.91
CA LEU A 197 -9.23 6.40 -25.46
C LEU A 197 -8.13 7.07 -26.29
N LEU A 198 -8.22 6.98 -27.62
CA LEU A 198 -7.24 7.61 -28.51
C LEU A 198 -7.16 9.13 -28.31
N THR A 199 -8.30 9.79 -28.08
CA THR A 199 -8.37 11.22 -27.76
C THR A 199 -7.74 11.54 -26.41
N LEU A 200 -8.03 10.77 -25.36
CA LEU A 200 -7.42 10.97 -24.03
C LEU A 200 -5.89 10.83 -24.11
N LEU A 201 -5.44 9.81 -24.84
CA LEU A 201 -4.02 9.53 -25.01
C LEU A 201 -3.34 10.51 -25.97
N GLY A 202 -4.08 11.13 -26.90
CA GLY A 202 -3.51 11.99 -27.93
C GLY A 202 -2.68 11.22 -28.96
N ILE A 203 -3.05 9.96 -29.25
CA ILE A 203 -2.31 9.07 -30.16
C ILE A 203 -3.24 8.50 -31.24
N GLY A 204 -2.62 8.00 -32.33
CA GLY A 204 -3.31 7.27 -33.40
C GLY A 204 -3.37 5.76 -33.14
N ASP A 205 -4.03 5.04 -34.06
CA ASP A 205 -4.07 3.58 -34.09
C ASP A 205 -2.82 2.95 -34.71
N ASP A 206 -1.83 3.78 -35.07
CA ASP A 206 -0.52 3.41 -35.61
C ASP A 206 0.57 3.29 -34.54
N TYR A 207 0.21 3.41 -33.25
CA TYR A 207 1.12 3.26 -32.13
C TYR A 207 1.22 1.79 -31.70
N GLU A 208 2.39 1.37 -31.26
CA GLU A 208 2.52 0.16 -30.47
C GLU A 208 1.92 0.41 -29.09
N PHE A 209 0.97 -0.44 -28.67
CA PHE A 209 0.27 -0.29 -27.41
C PHE A 209 0.49 -1.48 -26.49
N GLN A 210 0.83 -1.20 -25.24
CA GLN A 210 0.91 -2.19 -24.17
C GLN A 210 0.22 -1.67 -22.92
N ALA A 211 -0.45 -2.57 -22.19
CA ALA A 211 -0.93 -2.30 -20.84
C ALA A 211 -0.21 -3.18 -19.82
N MET A 212 0.02 -2.66 -18.61
CA MET A 212 0.63 -3.41 -17.51
C MET A 212 0.02 -3.02 -16.17
N VAL A 213 0.27 -3.83 -15.14
CA VAL A 213 0.01 -3.46 -13.74
C VAL A 213 1.33 -3.11 -13.07
N GLY A 214 1.45 -1.85 -12.64
CA GLY A 214 2.60 -1.34 -11.92
C GLY A 214 2.32 -1.27 -10.43
N SER A 215 2.96 -2.14 -9.63
CA SER A 215 2.87 -2.08 -8.17
C SER A 215 4.17 -1.65 -7.53
N VAL A 216 4.11 -1.06 -6.34
CA VAL A 216 5.32 -0.64 -5.59
C VAL A 216 5.86 -1.80 -4.73
N ASN A 217 4.97 -2.36 -3.91
CA ASN A 217 5.39 -3.19 -2.78
C ASN A 217 5.19 -4.69 -3.04
N PHE A 218 4.22 -5.08 -3.87
CA PHE A 218 3.85 -6.48 -4.03
C PHE A 218 3.35 -6.78 -5.45
N ILE A 219 3.88 -7.83 -6.07
CA ILE A 219 3.54 -8.20 -7.47
C ILE A 219 2.59 -9.40 -7.55
N GLY A 220 2.09 -9.89 -6.43
CA GLY A 220 1.19 -11.03 -6.41
C GLY A 220 1.89 -12.38 -6.42
N ARG A 221 1.07 -13.42 -6.34
CA ARG A 221 1.49 -14.81 -6.50
C ARG A 221 1.70 -15.16 -7.98
N SER A 222 2.38 -16.26 -8.24
CA SER A 222 2.63 -16.75 -9.60
C SER A 222 1.36 -17.04 -10.41
N ASN A 223 0.29 -17.47 -9.75
CA ASN A 223 -0.97 -17.85 -10.40
C ASN A 223 -1.83 -16.68 -10.88
N ILE A 224 -1.46 -15.44 -10.55
CA ILE A 224 -2.15 -14.23 -11.05
C ILE A 224 -1.37 -13.50 -12.14
N GLN A 225 -0.17 -13.99 -12.48
CA GLN A 225 0.65 -13.40 -13.53
C GLN A 225 -0.03 -13.65 -14.88
N ASP A 226 -0.02 -12.63 -15.72
CA ASP A 226 -0.63 -12.68 -17.05
C ASP A 226 0.41 -12.37 -18.13
N PRO A 227 0.58 -13.24 -19.15
CA PRO A 227 1.56 -13.01 -20.21
C PRO A 227 1.27 -11.77 -21.07
N ALA A 228 0.01 -11.39 -21.23
CA ALA A 228 -0.38 -10.23 -22.04
C ALA A 228 -0.33 -8.93 -21.24
N VAL A 229 -0.62 -8.99 -19.94
CA VAL A 229 -0.57 -7.85 -19.02
C VAL A 229 0.40 -8.17 -17.87
N PRO A 230 1.68 -7.84 -18.02
CA PRO A 230 2.66 -8.14 -16.99
C PRO A 230 2.36 -7.35 -15.71
N ILE A 231 2.57 -8.01 -14.57
CA ILE A 231 2.55 -7.37 -13.26
C ILE A 231 4.00 -7.18 -12.83
N THR A 232 4.42 -5.94 -12.63
CA THR A 232 5.81 -5.62 -12.31
C THR A 232 5.90 -4.60 -11.18
N LYS A 233 7.06 -4.60 -10.52
CA LYS A 233 7.45 -3.45 -9.72
C LYS A 233 7.67 -2.24 -10.62
N LEU A 234 7.04 -1.12 -10.30
CA LEU A 234 7.04 0.09 -11.14
C LEU A 234 8.47 0.58 -11.45
N TRP A 235 9.33 0.62 -10.42
CA TRP A 235 10.71 1.11 -10.51
C TRP A 235 11.64 0.26 -11.39
N HIS A 236 11.36 -1.05 -11.52
CA HIS A 236 12.16 -1.93 -12.37
C HIS A 236 11.98 -1.58 -13.86
N ARG A 237 10.77 -1.16 -14.26
CA ARG A 237 10.50 -0.75 -15.64
C ARG A 237 10.89 0.70 -15.92
N GLY A 238 10.71 1.62 -14.97
CA GLY A 238 11.21 3.00 -15.12
C GLY A 238 12.72 3.05 -15.41
N SER A 239 13.49 2.19 -14.73
CA SER A 239 14.93 2.04 -14.98
C SER A 239 15.26 1.47 -16.37
N ALA A 240 14.41 0.59 -16.90
CA ALA A 240 14.58 0.03 -18.24
C ALA A 240 14.23 1.05 -19.33
N VAL A 241 13.16 1.83 -19.15
CA VAL A 241 12.77 2.93 -20.04
C VAL A 241 13.88 3.99 -20.07
N ALA A 242 14.39 4.41 -18.91
CA ALA A 242 15.49 5.37 -18.81
C ALA A 242 16.82 4.86 -19.41
N LYS A 243 17.05 3.54 -19.42
CA LYS A 243 18.22 2.94 -20.09
C LYS A 243 18.02 2.87 -21.60
N ALA A 244 16.82 2.54 -22.07
CA ALA A 244 16.51 2.47 -23.49
C ALA A 244 16.59 3.85 -24.17
N SER A 245 16.09 4.91 -23.51
CA SER A 245 16.15 6.29 -24.01
C SER A 245 17.54 6.92 -23.96
N ARG A 246 18.49 6.33 -23.22
CA ARG A 246 19.91 6.76 -23.16
C ARG A 246 20.83 6.00 -24.13
N LEU A 247 20.33 5.00 -24.84
CA LEU A 247 21.11 4.32 -25.86
C LEU A 247 21.11 5.17 -27.14
N PRO A 248 22.27 5.60 -27.67
CA PRO A 248 22.31 6.31 -28.94
C PRO A 248 21.72 5.42 -30.04
N THR A 249 20.82 6.01 -30.83
CA THR A 249 20.32 5.41 -32.07
C THR A 249 21.51 5.07 -32.96
N ASN A 250 21.72 3.77 -33.18
CA ASN A 250 22.87 3.24 -33.90
C ASN A 250 22.86 3.78 -35.35
N PRO A 251 23.86 4.56 -35.81
CA PRO A 251 23.87 5.12 -37.14
C PRO A 251 24.51 4.12 -38.10
N ARG A 252 23.81 3.04 -38.43
CA ARG A 252 24.25 2.12 -39.50
C ARG A 252 23.10 1.59 -40.33
N LYS A 253 22.57 2.46 -41.20
CA LYS A 253 22.12 2.11 -42.56
C LYS A 253 22.32 3.31 -43.50
N ARG A 254 23.56 3.52 -43.92
CA ARG A 254 23.91 4.08 -45.24
C ARG A 254 25.17 3.37 -45.71
N LEU A 255 24.97 2.40 -46.58
CA LEU A 255 25.75 2.08 -47.78
C LEU A 255 24.91 1.07 -48.58
#